data_AF-A0A9P9FEV1-F1
#
_entry.id   AF-A0A9P9FEV1-F1
#
_cell.length_a   1.000
_cell.length_b   1.000
_cell.length_c   1.000
_cell.angle_alpha   90.00
_cell.angle_beta   90.00
_cell.angle_gamma   90.00
#
_symmetry.space_group_name_H-M   'P 1'
#
loop_
_entity.id
_entity.type
_entity.pdbx_description
1 polymer ?
#
loop_
_entity_poly.entity_id
_entity_poly.type
_entity_poly.pdbx_seq_one_letter_code
_entity_poly.pdbx_strand_id
1 'polypeptide(L)'
;LSNATAVLRGLIYLLVGQQPSFISHVRKKHEHAGKQLFEDGNAWEALSKILAAMLDDPSLDGAILIVNALDECKTNRHQLLDFAKPSRVKWIVSSRNWQDIEEKLYNIKQKVRLHLELNKDSISKAVNTYFRHKVDQLAYDKKYDKEIRQAIKTHLTSNSDSTFLWVALV
;
A
#
# COMPACT_ATOMS: atom_id res chain seq x y z
N LEU A 1 -8.36 13.73 1.89
CA LEU A 1 -7.15 12.95 1.54
C LEU A 1 -7.40 11.45 1.42
N SER A 2 -8.39 10.87 2.11
CA SER A 2 -8.72 9.43 2.02
C SER A 2 -9.70 9.10 0.89
N ASN A 3 -9.34 9.39 -0.36
CA ASN A 3 -10.19 9.12 -1.53
C ASN A 3 -9.38 8.70 -2.76
N ALA A 4 -10.07 8.11 -3.74
CA ALA A 4 -9.45 7.58 -4.95
C ALA A 4 -8.66 8.65 -5.74
N THR A 5 -9.18 9.87 -5.83
CA THR A 5 -8.52 11.01 -6.50
C THR A 5 -7.19 11.36 -5.85
N ALA A 6 -7.11 11.33 -4.52
CA ALA A 6 -5.87 11.59 -3.79
C ALA A 6 -4.82 10.50 -4.05
N VAL A 7 -5.25 9.23 -4.19
CA VAL A 7 -4.35 8.13 -4.59
C VAL A 7 -3.76 8.39 -5.98
N LEU A 8 -4.58 8.72 -6.98
CA LEU A 8 -4.08 9.04 -8.32
C LEU A 8 -3.10 10.22 -8.31
N ARG A 9 -3.41 11.27 -7.55
CA ARG A 9 -2.54 12.44 -7.40
C ARG A 9 -1.19 12.04 -6.80
N GLY A 10 -1.19 11.19 -5.77
CA GLY A 10 0.04 10.65 -5.17
C GLY A 10 0.87 9.83 -6.15
N LEU A 11 0.23 8.94 -6.91
CA LEU A 11 0.92 8.13 -7.93
C LEU A 11 1.55 8.98 -9.03
N ILE A 12 0.81 9.97 -9.55
CA ILE A 12 1.33 10.92 -10.55
C ILE A 12 2.53 11.69 -9.99
N TYR A 13 2.42 12.20 -8.76
CA TYR A 13 3.51 12.91 -8.11
C TYR A 13 4.77 12.03 -7.98
N LEU A 14 4.61 10.77 -7.55
CA LEU A 14 5.72 9.83 -7.43
C LEU A 14 6.36 9.51 -8.79
N LEU A 15 5.55 9.27 -9.83
CA LEU A 15 6.05 8.98 -11.18
C LEU A 15 6.83 10.17 -11.76
N VAL A 16 6.33 11.39 -11.59
CA VAL A 16 7.05 12.61 -12.02
C VAL A 16 8.33 12.81 -11.21
N GLY A 17 8.31 12.53 -9.92
CA GLY A 17 9.50 12.61 -9.06
C GLY A 17 10.58 11.61 -9.45
N GLN A 18 10.20 10.41 -9.87
CA GLN A 18 11.14 9.37 -10.32
C GLN A 18 11.60 9.57 -11.76
N GLN A 19 10.71 10.00 -12.65
CA GLN A 19 10.98 10.25 -14.05
C GLN A 19 10.39 11.63 -14.46
N PRO A 20 11.20 12.70 -14.40
CA PRO A 20 10.75 14.06 -14.65
C PRO A 20 10.13 14.30 -16.04
N SER A 21 10.47 13.49 -17.04
CA SER A 21 9.88 13.62 -18.40
C SER A 21 8.36 13.45 -18.41
N PHE A 22 7.78 12.74 -17.43
CA PHE A 22 6.34 12.59 -17.29
C PHE A 22 5.60 13.88 -16.96
N ILE A 23 6.30 14.94 -16.52
CA ILE A 23 5.68 16.25 -16.32
C ILE A 23 4.99 16.76 -17.60
N SER A 24 5.47 16.34 -18.78
CA SER A 24 4.87 16.68 -20.07
C SER A 24 3.41 16.20 -20.19
N HIS A 25 3.08 15.02 -19.65
CA HIS A 25 1.70 14.49 -19.65
C HIS A 25 0.77 15.33 -18.77
N VAL A 26 1.29 15.82 -17.63
CA VAL A 26 0.55 16.71 -16.73
C VAL A 26 0.35 18.08 -17.37
N ARG A 27 1.42 18.69 -17.90
CA ARG A 27 1.40 20.01 -18.53
C ARG A 27 0.46 20.07 -19.72
N LYS A 28 0.53 19.07 -20.62
CA LYS A 28 -0.35 18.99 -21.80
C LYS A 28 -1.83 19.10 -21.42
N LYS A 29 -2.25 18.46 -20.32
CA LYS A 29 -3.64 18.54 -19.85
C LYS A 29 -3.94 19.84 -19.10
N HIS A 30 -3.00 20.34 -18.30
CA HIS A 30 -3.14 21.62 -17.59
C HIS A 30 -3.24 22.82 -18.54
N GLU A 31 -2.48 22.84 -19.64
CA GLU A 31 -2.54 23.91 -20.65
C GLU A 31 -3.93 24.01 -21.31
N HIS A 32 -4.63 22.89 -21.48
CA HIS A 32 -5.96 22.87 -22.11
C HIS A 32 -7.11 23.21 -21.15
N ALA A 33 -6.97 22.95 -19.85
CA ALA A 33 -8.08 23.01 -18.89
C ALA A 33 -7.82 23.88 -17.64
N GLY A 34 -6.61 24.40 -17.46
CA GLY A 34 -6.24 25.27 -16.34
C GLY A 34 -6.23 24.58 -14.97
N LYS A 35 -6.21 25.38 -13.90
CA LYS A 35 -6.10 24.92 -12.51
C LYS A 35 -7.33 24.13 -12.03
N GLN A 36 -8.52 24.48 -12.54
CA GLN A 36 -9.79 23.84 -12.17
C GLN A 36 -9.83 22.34 -12.53
N LEU A 37 -8.93 21.89 -13.42
CA LEU A 37 -8.77 20.48 -13.78
C LEU A 37 -8.48 19.59 -12.56
N PHE A 38 -7.88 20.15 -11.51
CA PHE A 38 -7.50 19.41 -10.29
C PHE A 38 -8.43 19.67 -9.09
N GLU A 39 -9.49 20.45 -9.30
CA GLU A 39 -10.51 20.78 -8.31
C GLU A 39 -11.70 19.79 -8.36
N ASP A 40 -12.35 19.60 -7.23
CA ASP A 40 -12.97 18.34 -6.79
C ASP A 40 -14.13 17.79 -7.65
N GLY A 41 -14.71 18.58 -8.56
CA GLY A 41 -15.79 18.13 -9.45
C GLY A 41 -15.32 17.22 -10.59
N ASN A 42 -14.20 17.56 -11.24
CA ASN A 42 -13.69 16.86 -12.44
C ASN A 42 -12.31 16.22 -12.24
N ALA A 43 -11.74 16.36 -11.04
CA ALA A 43 -10.38 15.92 -10.75
C ALA A 43 -10.14 14.41 -11.01
N TRP A 44 -11.12 13.56 -10.72
CA TRP A 44 -11.00 12.12 -10.99
C TRP A 44 -10.79 11.84 -12.47
N GLU A 45 -11.65 12.38 -13.33
CA GLU A 45 -11.59 12.15 -14.77
C GLU A 45 -10.29 12.68 -15.37
N ALA A 46 -9.86 13.85 -14.93
CA ALA A 46 -8.62 14.45 -15.37
C ALA A 46 -7.39 13.62 -14.96
N LEU A 47 -7.28 13.31 -13.66
CA LEU A 47 -6.12 12.60 -13.12
C LEU A 47 -6.06 11.16 -13.62
N SER A 48 -7.21 10.48 -13.77
CA SER A 48 -7.25 9.14 -14.35
C SER A 48 -6.77 9.14 -15.80
N LYS A 49 -7.17 10.11 -16.62
CA LYS A 49 -6.68 10.26 -18.00
C LYS A 49 -5.18 10.57 -18.06
N ILE A 50 -4.69 11.44 -17.17
CA ILE A 50 -3.25 11.75 -17.08
C ILE A 50 -2.46 10.51 -16.71
N LEU A 51 -2.84 9.84 -15.62
CA LEU A 51 -2.13 8.64 -15.15
C LEU A 51 -2.21 7.53 -16.20
N ALA A 52 -3.37 7.28 -16.82
CA ALA A 52 -3.49 6.30 -17.89
C ALA A 52 -2.52 6.59 -19.05
N ALA A 53 -2.39 7.85 -19.46
CA ALA A 53 -1.44 8.24 -20.51
C ALA A 53 0.02 8.07 -20.10
N MET A 54 0.35 8.23 -18.81
CA MET A 54 1.69 7.91 -18.29
C MET A 54 1.94 6.40 -18.30
N LEU A 55 0.97 5.61 -17.82
CA LEU A 55 1.10 4.15 -17.71
C LEU A 55 1.12 3.42 -19.07
N ASP A 56 0.66 4.06 -20.14
CA ASP A 56 0.78 3.53 -21.51
C ASP A 56 2.12 3.87 -22.18
N ASP A 57 2.93 4.76 -21.57
CA ASP A 57 4.27 5.08 -22.07
C ASP A 57 5.16 3.81 -22.03
N PRO A 58 5.80 3.41 -23.14
CA PRO A 58 6.69 2.26 -23.18
C PRO A 58 7.82 2.31 -22.15
N SER A 59 8.22 3.49 -21.68
CA SER A 59 9.26 3.62 -20.66
C SER A 59 8.83 3.09 -19.29
N LEU A 60 7.54 2.84 -19.05
CA LEU A 60 7.03 2.21 -17.82
C LEU A 60 6.78 0.70 -17.98
N ASP A 61 7.23 0.08 -19.07
CA ASP A 61 7.07 -1.36 -19.23
C ASP A 61 7.73 -2.13 -18.07
N GLY A 62 6.93 -2.94 -17.38
CA GLY A 62 7.36 -3.68 -16.19
C GLY A 62 7.42 -2.87 -14.89
N ALA A 63 7.05 -1.58 -14.88
CA ALA A 63 6.97 -0.78 -13.66
C ALA A 63 5.98 -1.37 -12.64
N ILE A 64 6.26 -1.18 -11.36
CA ILE A 64 5.44 -1.70 -10.25
C ILE A 64 4.83 -0.52 -9.51
N LEU A 65 3.50 -0.45 -9.51
CA LEU A 65 2.74 0.52 -8.73
C LEU A 65 2.21 -0.15 -7.46
N ILE A 66 2.44 0.50 -6.33
CA ILE A 66 2.05 0.00 -5.01
C ILE A 66 1.00 0.93 -4.40
N VAL A 67 -0.16 0.37 -4.07
CA VAL A 67 -1.20 1.05 -3.29
C VAL A 67 -1.33 0.32 -1.95
N ASN A 68 -0.88 0.98 -0.89
CA ASN A 68 -0.95 0.43 0.46
C ASN A 68 -2.26 0.83 1.16
N ALA A 69 -2.82 -0.08 1.97
CA ALA A 69 -4.00 0.14 2.81
C ALA A 69 -5.23 0.66 2.02
N LEU A 70 -5.59 -0.02 0.93
CA LEU A 70 -6.70 0.38 0.05
C LEU A 70 -8.05 0.53 0.80
N ASP A 71 -8.28 -0.23 1.87
CA ASP A 71 -9.50 -0.16 2.69
C ASP A 71 -9.70 1.22 3.34
N GLU A 72 -8.62 1.97 3.57
CA GLU A 72 -8.67 3.34 4.08
C GLU A 72 -9.13 4.37 3.03
N CYS A 73 -9.28 3.97 1.75
CA CYS A 73 -9.88 4.79 0.71
C CYS A 73 -11.41 4.84 0.91
N LYS A 74 -11.90 5.88 1.57
CA LYS A 74 -13.29 6.00 2.03
C LYS A 74 -14.28 6.33 0.93
N THR A 75 -13.88 7.12 -0.08
CA THR A 75 -14.76 7.48 -1.20
C THR A 75 -14.16 7.05 -2.54
N ASN A 76 -15.05 6.63 -3.45
CA ASN A 76 -14.71 6.29 -4.85
C ASN A 76 -13.72 5.12 -5.02
N ARG A 77 -13.53 4.28 -3.99
CA ARG A 77 -12.61 3.11 -4.02
C ARG A 77 -12.85 2.17 -5.20
N HIS A 78 -14.11 1.95 -5.57
CA HIS A 78 -14.46 1.12 -6.72
C HIS A 78 -13.87 1.65 -8.03
N GLN A 79 -13.79 2.97 -8.22
CA GLN A 79 -13.19 3.57 -9.41
C GLN A 79 -11.68 3.34 -9.44
N LEU A 80 -11.02 3.38 -8.27
CA LEU A 80 -9.59 3.04 -8.14
C LEU A 80 -9.32 1.58 -8.47
N LEU A 81 -10.15 0.66 -7.98
CA LEU A 81 -10.08 -0.77 -8.32
C LEU A 81 -10.32 -1.02 -9.81
N ASP A 82 -11.26 -0.30 -10.42
CA ASP A 82 -11.52 -0.40 -11.85
C ASP A 82 -10.38 0.16 -12.71
N PHE A 83 -9.64 1.15 -12.20
CA PHE A 83 -8.46 1.75 -12.82
C PHE A 83 -7.21 0.86 -12.69
N ALA A 84 -6.99 0.27 -11.50
CA ALA A 84 -5.81 -0.55 -11.17
C ALA A 84 -5.90 -1.97 -11.77
N LYS A 85 -6.05 -2.03 -13.09
CA LYS A 85 -6.09 -3.29 -13.85
C LYS A 85 -4.71 -3.63 -14.43
N PRO A 86 -4.35 -4.92 -14.52
CA PRO A 86 -3.12 -5.34 -15.18
C PRO A 86 -3.05 -4.81 -16.62
N SER A 87 -1.94 -4.16 -16.97
CA SER A 87 -1.61 -3.74 -18.34
C SER A 87 -0.10 -3.92 -18.58
N ARG A 88 0.61 -2.87 -19.01
CA ARG A 88 2.09 -2.81 -19.08
C ARG A 88 2.74 -2.74 -17.71
N VAL A 89 2.02 -2.19 -16.73
CA VAL A 89 2.46 -2.06 -15.35
C VAL A 89 1.85 -3.14 -14.47
N LYS A 90 2.60 -3.49 -13.42
CA LYS A 90 2.17 -4.41 -12.37
C LYS A 90 1.62 -3.62 -11.19
N TRP A 91 0.52 -4.10 -10.62
CA TRP A 91 -0.08 -3.51 -9.43
C TRP A 91 0.12 -4.41 -8.22
N ILE A 92 0.59 -3.84 -7.13
CA ILE A 92 0.57 -4.45 -5.80
C ILE A 92 -0.39 -3.63 -4.94
N VAL A 93 -1.42 -4.28 -4.44
CA VAL A 93 -2.42 -3.63 -3.59
C VAL A 93 -2.50 -4.39 -2.28
N SER A 94 -2.33 -3.69 -1.16
CA SER A 94 -2.58 -4.24 0.17
C SER A 94 -3.89 -3.69 0.72
N SER A 95 -4.64 -4.54 1.43
CA SER A 95 -5.90 -4.16 2.06
C SER A 95 -6.34 -5.18 3.10
N ARG A 96 -7.25 -4.79 4.00
CA ARG A 96 -8.12 -5.75 4.70
C ARG A 96 -8.99 -6.53 3.71
N ASN A 97 -9.47 -7.69 4.15
CA ASN A 97 -10.32 -8.61 3.36
C ASN A 97 -11.80 -8.15 3.29
N TRP A 98 -12.05 -6.88 3.00
CA TRP A 98 -13.42 -6.38 2.86
C TRP A 98 -14.09 -6.97 1.63
N GLN A 99 -15.35 -7.41 1.80
CA GLN A 99 -16.08 -8.14 0.77
C GLN A 99 -16.18 -7.37 -0.56
N ASP A 100 -16.44 -6.06 -0.53
CA ASP A 100 -16.55 -5.23 -1.73
C ASP A 100 -15.24 -5.15 -2.53
N ILE A 101 -14.10 -5.17 -1.84
CA ILE A 101 -12.77 -5.21 -2.44
C ILE A 101 -12.52 -6.60 -3.03
N GLU A 102 -12.84 -7.66 -2.29
CA GLU A 102 -12.64 -9.04 -2.74
C GLU A 102 -13.46 -9.38 -3.99
N GLU A 103 -14.72 -8.96 -4.03
CA GLU A 103 -15.64 -9.14 -5.17
C GLU A 103 -15.12 -8.44 -6.43
N LYS A 104 -14.73 -7.17 -6.32
CA LYS A 104 -14.14 -6.41 -7.44
C LYS A 104 -12.88 -7.07 -7.98
N LEU A 105 -11.98 -7.47 -7.08
CA LEU A 105 -10.74 -8.13 -7.47
C LEU A 105 -10.98 -9.56 -7.99
N TYR A 106 -12.13 -10.19 -7.72
CA TYR A 106 -12.38 -11.60 -8.06
C TYR A 106 -12.37 -11.83 -9.57
N ASN A 107 -12.86 -10.87 -10.34
CA ASN A 107 -12.97 -10.98 -11.80
C ASN A 107 -11.65 -10.69 -12.55
N ILE A 108 -10.60 -10.23 -11.87
CA ILE A 108 -9.29 -9.99 -12.49
C ILE A 108 -8.59 -11.33 -12.75
N LYS A 109 -8.37 -11.67 -14.03
CA LYS A 109 -7.78 -12.96 -14.44
C LYS A 109 -6.29 -13.08 -14.12
N GLN A 110 -5.52 -12.00 -14.34
CA GLN A 110 -4.08 -11.97 -14.11
C GLN A 110 -3.79 -11.37 -12.73
N LYS A 111 -3.96 -12.18 -11.67
CA LYS A 111 -3.63 -11.76 -10.31
C LYS A 111 -3.03 -12.90 -9.51
N VAL A 112 -2.21 -12.54 -8.54
CA VAL A 112 -1.80 -13.41 -7.44
C VAL A 112 -2.40 -12.83 -6.17
N ARG A 113 -3.13 -13.65 -5.40
CA ARG A 113 -3.67 -13.26 -4.09
C ARG A 113 -2.85 -13.89 -2.99
N LEU A 114 -2.38 -13.07 -2.06
CA LEU A 114 -1.72 -13.53 -0.84
C LEU A 114 -2.62 -13.20 0.35
N HIS A 115 -3.24 -14.23 0.92
CA HIS A 115 -3.99 -14.09 2.16
C HIS A 115 -3.07 -14.41 3.34
N LEU A 116 -2.72 -13.37 4.11
CA LEU A 116 -1.91 -13.53 5.32
C LEU A 116 -2.69 -14.35 6.37
N GLU A 117 -4.00 -14.14 6.49
CA GLU A 117 -4.88 -14.86 7.42
C GLU A 117 -4.93 -16.38 7.23
N LEU A 118 -4.57 -16.91 6.06
CA LEU A 118 -4.54 -18.35 5.80
C LEU A 118 -3.27 -19.02 6.32
N ASN A 119 -2.29 -18.24 6.77
CA ASN A 119 -0.99 -18.72 7.23
C ASN A 119 -0.73 -18.38 8.70
N LYS A 120 -1.78 -18.32 9.53
CA LYS A 120 -1.72 -17.91 10.95
C LYS A 120 -0.62 -18.60 11.73
N ASP A 121 -0.44 -19.91 11.59
CA ASP A 121 0.62 -20.63 12.30
C ASP A 121 2.02 -20.22 11.87
N SER A 122 2.23 -20.06 10.56
CA SER A 122 3.51 -19.61 9.99
C SER A 122 3.81 -18.16 10.40
N ILE A 123 2.79 -17.29 10.37
CA ILE A 123 2.91 -15.90 10.81
C ILE A 123 3.20 -15.85 12.31
N SER A 124 2.46 -16.60 13.14
CA SER A 124 2.69 -16.67 14.58
C SER A 124 4.10 -17.16 14.91
N LYS A 125 4.62 -18.17 14.19
CA LYS A 125 6.02 -18.61 14.31
C LYS A 125 7.02 -17.52 13.92
N ALA A 126 6.77 -16.79 12.84
CA ALA A 126 7.62 -15.69 12.39
C ALA A 126 7.62 -14.53 13.40
N VAL A 127 6.44 -14.12 13.90
CA VAL A 127 6.27 -13.12 14.96
C VAL A 127 7.01 -13.54 16.21
N ASN A 128 6.82 -14.77 16.70
CA ASN A 128 7.51 -15.30 17.87
C ASN A 128 9.04 -15.34 17.71
N THR A 129 9.53 -15.53 16.48
CA THR A 129 10.97 -15.54 16.20
C THR A 129 11.54 -14.12 16.20
N TYR A 130 10.88 -13.19 15.50
CA TYR A 130 11.24 -11.77 15.53
C TYR A 130 11.18 -11.20 16.95
N PHE A 131 10.16 -11.61 17.69
CA PHE A 131 9.95 -11.21 19.07
C PHE A 131 11.10 -11.62 20.00
N ARG A 132 11.48 -12.91 19.96
CA ARG A 132 12.65 -13.40 20.72
C ARG A 132 13.90 -12.60 20.39
N HIS A 133 14.15 -12.36 19.10
CA HIS A 133 15.31 -11.59 18.67
C HIS A 133 15.31 -10.16 19.25
N LYS A 134 14.17 -9.47 19.24
CA LYS A 134 14.05 -8.10 19.77
C LYS A 134 14.19 -8.00 21.28
N VAL A 135 13.59 -8.94 22.02
CA VAL A 135 13.75 -9.01 23.47
C VAL A 135 15.20 -9.30 23.86
N ASP A 136 15.87 -10.17 23.10
CA ASP A 136 17.27 -10.51 23.34
C ASP A 136 18.19 -9.33 23.05
N GLN A 137 17.93 -8.60 21.96
CA GLN A 137 18.63 -7.36 21.63
C GLN A 137 18.44 -6.31 22.75
N LEU A 138 17.20 -6.08 23.18
CA LEU A 138 16.90 -5.11 24.24
C LEU A 138 17.55 -5.48 25.57
N ALA A 139 17.51 -6.75 25.96
CA ALA A 139 18.13 -7.21 27.19
C ALA A 139 19.65 -7.03 27.17
N TYR A 140 20.28 -7.24 26.01
CA TYR A 140 21.70 -6.97 25.82
C TYR A 140 22.02 -5.48 25.95
N ASP A 141 21.30 -4.62 25.21
CA ASP A 141 21.55 -3.18 25.17
C ASP A 141 21.31 -2.50 26.54
N LYS A 142 20.31 -2.97 27.28
CA LYS A 142 19.93 -2.44 28.59
C LYS A 142 20.51 -3.20 29.78
N LYS A 143 21.28 -4.25 29.52
CA LYS A 143 21.87 -5.15 30.53
C LYS A 143 20.82 -5.70 31.50
N TYR A 144 19.67 -6.10 30.98
CA TYR A 144 18.60 -6.70 31.78
C TYR A 144 18.97 -8.12 32.22
N ASP A 145 18.59 -8.46 33.44
CA ASP A 145 18.70 -9.80 33.97
C ASP A 145 17.69 -10.76 33.30
N LYS A 146 17.78 -12.03 33.67
CA LYS A 146 16.98 -13.09 33.07
C LYS A 146 15.51 -12.94 33.42
N GLU A 147 15.22 -12.45 34.63
CA GLU A 147 13.89 -12.22 35.17
C GLU A 147 13.15 -11.14 34.38
N ILE A 148 13.78 -9.97 34.18
CA ILE A 148 13.23 -8.87 33.38
C ILE A 148 13.06 -9.29 31.93
N ARG A 149 14.07 -9.96 31.34
CA ARG A 149 13.97 -10.49 29.96
C ARG A 149 12.76 -11.42 29.81
N GLN A 150 12.56 -12.33 30.76
CA GLN A 150 11.44 -13.27 30.72
C GLN A 150 10.09 -12.58 30.95
N ALA A 151 10.02 -11.56 31.82
CA ALA A 151 8.83 -10.77 32.04
C ALA A 151 8.40 -9.99 30.78
N ILE A 152 9.36 -9.31 30.14
CA ILE A 152 9.13 -8.62 28.85
C ILE A 152 8.68 -9.63 27.79
N LYS A 153 9.35 -10.79 27.74
CA LYS A 153 9.00 -11.89 26.82
C LYS A 153 7.54 -12.30 26.97
N THR A 154 7.13 -12.63 28.20
CA THR A 154 5.76 -13.06 28.51
C THR A 154 4.75 -11.96 28.19
N HIS A 155 5.01 -10.73 28.64
CA HIS A 155 4.08 -9.62 28.48
C HIS A 155 3.78 -9.34 27.00
N LEU A 156 4.81 -9.17 26.17
CA LEU A 156 4.61 -8.86 24.76
C LEU A 156 4.08 -10.07 23.97
N THR A 157 4.41 -11.32 24.34
CA THR A 157 3.80 -12.51 23.70
C THR A 157 2.30 -12.55 23.96
N SER A 158 1.88 -12.36 25.22
CA SER A 158 0.47 -12.40 25.62
C SER A 158 -0.39 -11.25 25.06
N ASN A 159 0.21 -10.13 24.68
CA ASN A 159 -0.51 -8.95 24.18
C ASN A 159 -0.36 -8.71 22.67
N SER A 160 0.52 -9.44 21.98
CA SER A 160 0.84 -9.14 20.58
C SER A 160 -0.21 -9.60 19.57
N ASP A 161 -1.16 -10.48 19.93
CA ASP A 161 -2.16 -11.07 19.03
C ASP A 161 -1.59 -11.54 17.68
N SER A 162 -0.36 -12.05 17.67
CA SER A 162 0.38 -12.42 16.46
C SER A 162 0.60 -11.27 15.46
N THR A 163 0.74 -10.04 15.96
CA THR A 163 1.06 -8.85 15.16
C THR A 163 2.49 -8.39 15.42
N PHE A 164 3.18 -7.95 14.36
CA PHE A 164 4.53 -7.40 14.47
C PHE A 164 4.57 -6.00 15.11
N LEU A 165 3.44 -5.28 15.15
CA LEU A 165 3.38 -3.87 15.54
C LEU A 165 3.81 -3.65 16.99
N TRP A 166 3.32 -4.48 17.92
CA TRP A 166 3.67 -4.38 19.34
C TRP A 166 5.17 -4.51 19.61
N VAL A 167 5.86 -5.33 18.81
CA VAL A 167 7.29 -5.58 18.95
C VAL A 167 8.13 -4.46 18.34
N ALA A 168 7.61 -3.77 17.33
CA ALA A 168 8.31 -2.65 16.70
C ALA A 168 8.34 -1.37 17.57
N LEU A 169 7.53 -1.32 18.63
CA LEU A 169 7.39 -0.16 19.51
C LEU A 169 8.29 -0.21 20.75
N VAL A 170 9.10 -1.27 20.89
CA VAL A 170 10.01 -1.52 22.04
C VAL A 170 11.44 -1.61 21.55
#